data_AF-Q9I321-F1
#
_entry.id   AF-Q9I321-F1
#
_cell.length_a   1.000
_cell.length_b   1.000
_cell.length_c   1.000
_cell.angle_alpha   90.00
_cell.angle_beta   90.00
_cell.angle_gamma   90.00
#
_symmetry.space_group_name_H-M   'P 1'
#
loop_
_entity.id
_entity.type
_entity.pdbx_description
1 polymer ?
#
loop_
_entity_poly.entity_id
_entity_poly.type
_entity_poly.pdbx_seq_one_letter_code
_entity_poly.pdbx_strand_id
1 'polypeptide(L)'
;MEQEDDKQYSREAVFAGRRVSVVGSDARSRGRVPGYASSSLYRESGIISARQLALLQRMLPRLRLEQLFRCEWLQQRLARGLALGREEVRQILLCAAQDDDGWCSELGDRVNLAVPQSMIDWVLLPVYGWWESLLDQAIPGWRLSLVELETQSRQLRVKSEFWSRVAELEPEQAREELARVAKCQARTQEQVAELAGKLETASALAKSAWPNWQRGMATLLASGGLAGFEPIPEVLECLWQPLCRLDDDVGAADAVQAWLHERNLCQAQDHFYWQS
;
A
#
# COMPACT_ATOMS: atom_id res chain seq x y z
N MET A 1 -4.33 -36.60 49.07
CA MET A 1 -5.27 -36.04 50.06
C MET A 1 -4.84 -34.61 50.29
N GLU A 2 -5.58 -33.54 50.01
CA GLU A 2 -6.95 -33.25 49.53
C GLU A 2 -6.81 -31.79 49.00
N GLN A 3 -6.83 -31.57 47.68
CA GLN A 3 -7.88 -30.80 46.97
C GLN A 3 -8.89 -30.07 47.87
N GLU A 4 -9.06 -28.77 47.63
CA GLU A 4 -10.33 -28.06 47.41
C GLU A 4 -10.05 -26.54 47.49
N ASP A 5 -10.09 -25.86 46.35
CA ASP A 5 -11.26 -25.12 45.85
C ASP A 5 -11.65 -23.95 46.74
N ASP A 6 -11.64 -22.72 46.20
CA ASP A 6 -12.90 -22.04 45.89
C ASP A 6 -12.76 -20.53 45.56
N LYS A 7 -13.46 -20.16 44.48
CA LYS A 7 -14.34 -18.97 44.36
C LYS A 7 -13.77 -17.57 44.05
N GLN A 8 -13.84 -17.25 42.76
CA GLN A 8 -14.64 -16.17 42.16
C GLN A 8 -14.78 -14.84 42.93
N TYR A 9 -14.26 -13.76 42.34
CA TYR A 9 -14.92 -12.44 42.38
C TYR A 9 -15.23 -11.96 40.96
N SER A 10 -16.25 -12.56 40.34
CA SER A 10 -16.97 -11.92 39.23
C SER A 10 -17.94 -10.90 39.86
N ARG A 11 -17.55 -9.63 39.93
CA ARG A 11 -18.48 -8.55 40.31
C ARG A 11 -19.53 -8.42 39.20
N GLU A 12 -20.66 -9.10 39.37
CA GLU A 12 -21.87 -8.86 38.57
C GLU A 12 -22.38 -7.45 38.90
N ALA A 13 -22.04 -6.47 38.06
CA ALA A 13 -22.59 -5.13 38.18
C ALA A 13 -23.95 -5.10 37.47
N VAL A 14 -25.00 -4.62 38.14
CA VAL A 14 -26.31 -4.46 37.51
C VAL A 14 -26.46 -3.01 37.05
N PHE A 15 -26.71 -2.81 35.75
CA PHE A 15 -27.02 -1.50 35.17
C PHE A 15 -28.40 -1.56 34.52
N ALA A 16 -29.31 -0.65 34.92
CA ALA A 16 -30.69 -0.60 34.40
C ALA A 16 -31.46 -1.94 34.48
N GLY A 17 -31.31 -2.68 35.58
CA GLY A 17 -31.98 -3.96 35.80
C GLY A 17 -31.40 -5.13 34.99
N ARG A 18 -30.29 -4.93 34.27
CA ARG A 18 -29.59 -6.00 33.52
C ARG A 18 -28.24 -6.29 34.16
N ARG A 19 -27.90 -7.58 34.28
CA ARG A 19 -26.57 -8.02 34.72
C ARG A 19 -25.54 -7.67 33.65
N VAL A 20 -24.47 -6.99 34.05
CA VAL A 20 -23.35 -6.59 33.22
C VAL A 20 -22.09 -7.23 33.79
N SER A 21 -21.36 -7.95 32.93
CA SER A 21 -20.03 -8.47 33.22
C SER A 21 -18.98 -7.59 32.53
N VAL A 22 -17.82 -7.47 33.18
CA VAL A 22 -16.67 -6.78 32.56
C VAL A 22 -16.15 -7.65 31.43
N VAL A 23 -16.28 -7.15 30.21
CA VAL A 23 -15.75 -7.80 29.02
C VAL A 23 -14.23 -7.56 28.97
N GLY A 24 -13.45 -8.63 29.08
CA GLY A 24 -11.99 -8.58 29.00
C GLY A 24 -11.47 -7.96 27.70
N SER A 25 -10.22 -7.47 27.72
CA SER A 25 -9.55 -6.82 26.58
C SER A 25 -9.63 -7.64 25.28
N ASP A 26 -9.67 -8.97 25.39
CA ASP A 26 -9.73 -9.90 24.25
C ASP A 26 -11.05 -9.87 23.47
N ALA A 27 -12.15 -9.35 24.04
CA ALA A 27 -13.35 -9.14 23.21
C ALA A 27 -13.29 -7.80 22.45
N ARG A 28 -12.42 -6.86 22.86
CA ARG A 28 -12.21 -5.59 22.15
C ARG A 28 -11.33 -5.74 20.91
N SER A 29 -10.61 -6.85 20.77
CA SER A 29 -9.80 -7.18 19.59
C SER A 29 -10.58 -7.83 18.45
N ARG A 30 -11.91 -8.07 18.60
CA ARG A 30 -12.80 -8.69 17.59
C ARG A 30 -13.03 -7.88 16.29
N GLY A 31 -12.13 -6.96 15.96
CA GLY A 31 -12.11 -6.21 14.69
C GLY A 31 -10.72 -5.82 14.20
N ARG A 32 -9.65 -6.26 14.88
CA ARG A 32 -8.27 -6.05 14.42
C ARG A 32 -7.62 -7.40 14.23
N VAL A 33 -7.81 -8.00 13.06
CA VAL A 33 -6.98 -9.13 12.63
C VAL A 33 -5.75 -8.52 11.94
N PRO A 34 -4.53 -8.72 12.46
CA PRO A 34 -3.30 -8.35 11.74
C PRO A 34 -3.31 -9.06 10.38
N GLY A 35 -3.09 -8.33 9.30
CA GLY A 35 -3.06 -8.88 7.93
C GLY A 35 -4.35 -8.75 7.11
N TYR A 36 -5.45 -8.20 7.66
CA TYR A 36 -6.61 -7.85 6.85
C TYR A 36 -6.49 -6.42 6.35
N ALA A 37 -6.53 -6.21 5.03
CA ALA A 37 -6.63 -4.89 4.40
C ALA A 37 -7.91 -4.20 4.89
N SER A 38 -7.75 -3.37 5.92
CA SER A 38 -8.85 -2.70 6.59
C SER A 38 -9.11 -1.34 5.95
N SER A 39 -10.33 -0.84 6.11
CA SER A 39 -10.65 0.53 5.72
C SER A 39 -9.75 1.59 6.36
N SER A 40 -9.15 1.30 7.53
CA SER A 40 -8.20 2.20 8.21
C SER A 40 -6.96 2.44 7.37
N LEU A 41 -6.43 1.39 6.75
CA LEU A 41 -5.21 1.46 5.94
C LEU A 41 -5.40 2.39 4.73
N TYR A 42 -6.53 2.25 4.03
CA TYR A 42 -6.91 3.13 2.91
C TYR A 42 -7.15 4.58 3.34
N ARG A 43 -7.64 4.80 4.56
CA ARG A 43 -7.84 6.15 5.10
C ARG A 43 -6.54 6.80 5.54
N GLU A 44 -5.67 6.07 6.22
CA GLU A 44 -4.36 6.53 6.68
C GLU A 44 -3.45 6.86 5.49
N SER A 45 -3.55 6.08 4.42
CA SER A 45 -2.81 6.29 3.16
C SER A 45 -3.45 7.36 2.25
N GLY A 46 -4.55 7.99 2.66
CA GLY A 46 -5.22 9.03 1.88
C GLY A 46 -5.92 8.56 0.60
N ILE A 47 -6.04 7.24 0.39
CA ILE A 47 -6.68 6.67 -0.81
C ILE A 47 -8.19 6.91 -0.80
N ILE A 48 -8.82 6.77 0.37
CA ILE A 48 -10.27 6.95 0.55
C ILE A 48 -10.50 8.01 1.62
N SER A 49 -11.15 9.10 1.25
CA SER A 49 -11.56 10.13 2.22
C SER A 49 -12.65 9.61 3.17
N ALA A 50 -12.78 10.23 4.35
CA ALA A 50 -13.81 9.89 5.33
C ALA A 50 -15.23 9.94 4.73
N ARG A 51 -15.48 10.94 3.86
CA ARG A 51 -16.76 11.13 3.17
C ARG A 51 -17.06 10.00 2.19
N GLN A 52 -16.06 9.59 1.40
CA GLN A 52 -16.21 8.47 0.46
C GLN A 52 -16.43 7.16 1.21
N LEU A 53 -15.66 6.91 2.28
CA LEU A 53 -15.84 5.70 3.07
C LEU A 53 -17.24 5.61 3.68
N ALA A 54 -17.76 6.72 4.21
CA ALA A 54 -19.12 6.76 4.77
C ALA A 54 -20.20 6.44 3.71
N LEU A 55 -20.03 6.93 2.48
CA LEU A 55 -20.91 6.60 1.37
C LEU A 55 -20.83 5.12 0.99
N LEU A 56 -19.61 4.59 0.82
CA LEU A 56 -19.40 3.18 0.46
C LEU A 56 -19.94 2.24 1.55
N GLN A 57 -19.72 2.55 2.82
CA GLN A 57 -20.27 1.78 3.96
C GLN A 57 -21.81 1.83 4.03
N ARG A 58 -22.43 2.90 3.53
CA ARG A 58 -23.89 3.02 3.48
C ARG A 58 -24.49 2.25 2.31
N MET A 59 -23.82 2.24 1.17
CA MET A 59 -24.34 1.68 -0.09
C MET A 59 -23.98 0.21 -0.30
N LEU A 60 -22.82 -0.22 0.17
CA LEU A 60 -22.32 -1.58 -0.04
C LEU A 60 -22.62 -2.46 1.17
N PRO A 61 -23.19 -3.67 0.97
CA PRO A 61 -23.22 -4.70 2.00
C PRO A 61 -21.82 -4.97 2.55
N ARG A 62 -21.74 -5.38 3.82
CA ARG A 62 -20.46 -5.65 4.50
C ARG A 62 -19.55 -6.58 3.69
N LEU A 63 -20.10 -7.66 3.12
CA LEU A 63 -19.33 -8.62 2.32
C LEU A 63 -18.72 -7.97 1.07
N ARG A 64 -19.50 -7.17 0.33
CA ARG A 64 -19.05 -6.43 -0.86
C ARG A 64 -17.96 -5.42 -0.49
N LEU A 65 -18.10 -4.75 0.64
CA LEU A 65 -17.09 -3.81 1.13
C LEU A 65 -15.78 -4.53 1.48
N GLU A 66 -15.85 -5.71 2.09
CA GLU A 66 -14.68 -6.55 2.38
C GLU A 66 -14.03 -7.10 1.11
N GLN A 67 -14.81 -7.46 0.08
CA GLN A 67 -14.30 -7.85 -1.24
C GLN A 67 -13.57 -6.70 -1.92
N LEU A 68 -14.15 -5.49 -1.91
CA LEU A 68 -13.55 -4.29 -2.46
C LEU A 68 -12.17 -3.99 -1.83
N PHE A 69 -12.05 -4.08 -0.51
CA PHE A 69 -10.76 -3.85 0.17
C PHE A 69 -9.71 -4.94 -0.11
N ARG A 70 -10.07 -6.05 -0.74
CA ARG A 70 -9.15 -7.13 -1.13
C ARG A 70 -8.93 -7.21 -2.63
N CYS A 71 -9.62 -6.42 -3.44
CA CYS A 71 -9.50 -6.53 -4.89
C CYS A 71 -8.17 -5.93 -5.38
N GLU A 72 -7.63 -6.53 -6.44
CA GLU A 72 -6.35 -6.15 -7.04
C GLU A 72 -6.34 -4.70 -7.51
N TRP A 73 -7.42 -4.22 -8.14
CA TRP A 73 -7.54 -2.82 -8.57
C TRP A 73 -7.35 -1.83 -7.40
N LEU A 74 -8.00 -2.04 -6.27
CA LEU A 74 -7.89 -1.13 -5.14
C LEU A 74 -6.55 -1.28 -4.40
N GLN A 75 -6.00 -2.50 -4.35
CA GLN A 75 -4.65 -2.76 -3.84
C GLN A 75 -3.58 -2.07 -4.71
N GLN A 76 -3.74 -2.08 -6.04
CA GLN A 76 -2.89 -1.39 -6.99
C GLN A 76 -2.90 0.12 -6.76
N ARG A 77 -4.09 0.72 -6.58
CA ARG A 77 -4.21 2.15 -6.25
C ARG A 77 -3.57 2.50 -4.91
N LEU A 78 -3.73 1.64 -3.91
CA LEU A 78 -3.09 1.81 -2.61
C LEU A 78 -1.57 1.76 -2.72
N ALA A 79 -1.01 0.77 -3.42
CA ALA A 79 0.43 0.63 -3.61
C ALA A 79 1.04 1.83 -4.35
N ARG A 80 0.25 2.47 -5.23
CA ARG A 80 0.68 3.63 -6.02
C ARG A 80 0.30 4.99 -5.42
N GLY A 81 -0.42 5.03 -4.31
CA GLY A 81 -0.87 6.29 -3.70
C GLY A 81 -1.98 7.02 -4.48
N LEU A 82 -2.75 6.30 -5.32
CA LEU A 82 -3.76 6.89 -6.21
C LEU A 82 -5.11 7.04 -5.52
N ALA A 83 -5.36 8.22 -4.96
CA ALA A 83 -6.61 8.53 -4.27
C ALA A 83 -7.84 8.36 -5.17
N LEU A 84 -8.95 7.87 -4.60
CA LEU A 84 -10.19 7.72 -5.33
C LEU A 84 -10.80 9.09 -5.65
N GLY A 85 -11.17 9.31 -6.89
CA GLY A 85 -11.94 10.46 -7.33
C GLY A 85 -13.45 10.23 -7.22
N ARG A 86 -14.19 11.05 -7.96
CA ARG A 86 -15.66 10.91 -8.09
C ARG A 86 -16.03 9.75 -9.01
N GLU A 87 -15.24 9.57 -10.07
CA GLU A 87 -15.53 8.58 -11.11
C GLU A 87 -15.30 7.16 -10.60
N GLU A 88 -14.21 6.94 -9.87
CA GLU A 88 -13.90 5.66 -9.26
C GLU A 88 -14.99 5.23 -8.25
N VAL A 89 -15.47 6.16 -7.42
CA VAL A 89 -16.57 5.86 -6.47
C VAL A 89 -17.86 5.51 -7.22
N ARG A 90 -18.14 6.19 -8.34
CA ARG A 90 -19.30 5.88 -9.18
C ARG A 90 -19.17 4.49 -9.79
N GLN A 91 -18.01 4.17 -10.35
CA GLN A 91 -17.72 2.86 -10.94
C GLN A 91 -17.84 1.74 -9.92
N ILE A 92 -17.29 1.91 -8.71
CA ILE A 92 -17.45 0.95 -7.60
C ILE A 92 -18.92 0.65 -7.34
N LEU A 93 -19.77 1.68 -7.25
CA LEU A 93 -21.20 1.50 -6.99
C LEU A 93 -21.94 0.85 -8.17
N LEU A 94 -21.53 1.14 -9.41
CA LEU A 94 -22.10 0.54 -10.62
C LEU A 94 -21.74 -0.95 -10.73
N CYS A 95 -20.46 -1.30 -10.57
CA CYS A 95 -20.00 -2.69 -10.63
C CYS A 95 -20.57 -3.51 -9.46
N ALA A 96 -20.62 -2.94 -8.25
CA ALA A 96 -21.19 -3.64 -7.10
C ALA A 96 -22.69 -3.96 -7.23
N ALA A 97 -23.41 -3.27 -8.12
CA ALA A 97 -24.81 -3.55 -8.41
C ALA A 97 -25.03 -4.77 -9.32
N GLN A 98 -23.96 -5.35 -9.89
CA GLN A 98 -24.07 -6.48 -10.83
C GLN A 98 -24.36 -7.84 -10.17
N ASP A 99 -24.50 -7.89 -8.84
CA ASP A 99 -24.83 -9.09 -8.03
C ASP A 99 -23.95 -10.34 -8.23
N ASP A 100 -22.91 -10.28 -9.07
CA ASP A 100 -21.90 -11.33 -9.23
C ASP A 100 -20.87 -11.31 -8.09
N ASP A 101 -20.34 -12.47 -7.71
CA ASP A 101 -19.26 -12.60 -6.74
C ASP A 101 -17.93 -12.03 -7.27
N GLY A 102 -17.75 -12.01 -8.59
CA GLY A 102 -16.56 -11.51 -9.28
C GLY A 102 -16.55 -10.02 -9.62
N TRP A 103 -17.55 -9.23 -9.24
CA TRP A 103 -17.76 -7.84 -9.72
C TRP A 103 -16.54 -6.89 -9.64
N CYS A 104 -15.59 -7.16 -8.74
CA CYS A 104 -14.37 -6.38 -8.61
C CYS A 104 -13.41 -6.52 -9.81
N SER A 105 -13.50 -7.59 -10.62
CA SER A 105 -12.69 -7.77 -11.83
C SER A 105 -13.04 -6.77 -12.93
N GLU A 106 -14.25 -6.19 -12.85
CA GLU A 106 -14.73 -5.18 -13.80
C GLU A 106 -14.26 -3.76 -13.45
N LEU A 107 -13.51 -3.60 -12.35
CA LEU A 107 -12.93 -2.33 -11.96
C LEU A 107 -11.61 -2.09 -12.70
N GLY A 108 -11.50 -0.90 -13.29
CA GLY A 108 -10.33 -0.47 -14.04
C GLY A 108 -10.39 1.02 -14.34
N ASP A 109 -9.22 1.64 -14.47
CA ASP A 109 -9.07 3.07 -14.65
C ASP A 109 -8.96 3.46 -16.13
N ARG A 110 -9.54 4.61 -16.49
CA ARG A 110 -9.34 5.23 -17.81
C ARG A 110 -8.25 6.28 -17.68
N VAL A 111 -7.08 6.00 -18.22
CA VAL A 111 -5.86 6.76 -17.96
C VAL A 111 -5.39 7.48 -19.21
N ASN A 112 -5.37 8.81 -19.14
CA ASN A 112 -4.75 9.65 -20.16
C ASN A 112 -3.23 9.70 -19.97
N LEU A 113 -2.48 9.04 -20.85
CA LEU A 113 -1.02 9.00 -20.83
C LEU A 113 -0.37 10.30 -21.33
N ALA A 114 -1.12 11.23 -21.91
CA ALA A 114 -0.62 12.57 -22.24
C ALA A 114 -0.31 13.40 -20.98
N VAL A 115 -0.94 13.07 -19.84
CA VAL A 115 -0.66 13.72 -18.56
C VAL A 115 0.63 13.13 -17.98
N PRO A 116 1.70 13.92 -17.76
CA PRO A 116 2.98 13.40 -17.28
C PRO A 116 2.88 12.65 -15.95
N GLN A 117 2.03 13.10 -15.02
CA GLN A 117 1.81 12.42 -13.75
C GLN A 117 1.18 11.02 -13.95
N SER A 118 0.19 10.90 -14.85
CA SER A 118 -0.39 9.61 -15.21
C SER A 118 0.64 8.68 -15.85
N MET A 119 1.48 9.19 -16.75
CA MET A 119 2.58 8.43 -17.34
C MET A 119 3.53 7.88 -16.26
N ILE A 120 3.85 8.69 -15.25
CA ILE A 120 4.71 8.30 -14.14
C ILE A 120 4.07 7.21 -13.28
N ASP A 121 2.85 7.44 -12.80
CA ASP A 121 2.20 6.59 -11.81
C ASP A 121 1.66 5.28 -12.41
N TRP A 122 1.22 5.32 -13.67
CA TRP A 122 0.63 4.16 -14.33
C TRP A 122 1.62 3.32 -15.13
N VAL A 123 2.68 3.93 -15.67
CA VAL A 123 3.65 3.25 -16.54
C VAL A 123 5.03 3.25 -15.91
N LEU A 124 5.68 4.40 -15.76
CA LEU A 124 7.12 4.45 -15.52
C LEU A 124 7.53 3.89 -14.16
N LEU A 125 6.87 4.26 -13.06
CA LEU A 125 7.21 3.72 -11.73
C LEU A 125 6.91 2.22 -11.60
N PRO A 126 5.74 1.70 -12.03
CA PRO A 126 5.48 0.26 -12.07
C PRO A 126 6.49 -0.51 -12.91
N VAL A 127 6.79 -0.02 -14.13
CA VAL A 127 7.75 -0.65 -15.04
C VAL A 127 9.14 -0.63 -14.45
N TYR A 128 9.57 0.47 -13.82
CA TYR A 128 10.86 0.54 -13.14
C TYR A 128 10.96 -0.47 -11.99
N GLY A 129 9.92 -0.57 -11.15
CA GLY A 129 9.88 -1.54 -10.05
C GLY A 129 9.93 -2.99 -10.54
N TRP A 130 9.22 -3.30 -11.62
CA TRP A 130 9.29 -4.60 -12.29
C TRP A 130 10.67 -4.87 -12.88
N TRP A 131 11.22 -3.92 -13.63
CA TRP A 131 12.52 -4.04 -14.27
C TRP A 131 13.64 -4.24 -13.23
N GLU A 132 13.59 -3.51 -12.13
CA GLU A 132 14.54 -3.65 -11.04
C GLU A 132 14.47 -5.05 -10.39
N SER A 133 13.27 -5.64 -10.29
CA SER A 133 13.11 -7.03 -9.82
C SER A 133 13.74 -8.08 -10.75
N LEU A 134 13.99 -7.74 -12.02
CA LEU A 134 14.75 -8.60 -12.93
C LEU A 134 16.25 -8.58 -12.63
N LEU A 135 16.77 -7.46 -12.08
CA LEU A 135 18.16 -7.35 -11.66
C LEU A 135 18.40 -8.16 -10.38
N ASP A 136 17.50 -8.05 -9.42
CA ASP A 136 17.48 -8.87 -8.21
C ASP A 136 16.05 -9.02 -7.67
N GLN A 137 15.58 -10.28 -7.63
CA GLN A 137 14.23 -10.64 -7.18
C GLN A 137 13.96 -10.31 -5.71
N ALA A 138 15.02 -10.08 -4.90
CA ALA A 138 14.88 -9.76 -3.48
C ALA A 138 14.55 -8.29 -3.21
N ILE A 139 14.76 -7.38 -4.19
CA ILE A 139 14.59 -5.93 -4.01
C ILE A 139 13.17 -5.53 -3.56
N PRO A 140 12.07 -6.04 -4.17
CA PRO A 140 10.72 -5.70 -3.71
C PRO A 140 10.48 -6.11 -2.25
N GLY A 141 10.98 -7.28 -1.85
CA GLY A 141 10.90 -7.76 -0.47
C GLY A 141 11.65 -6.85 0.50
N TRP A 142 12.87 -6.44 0.16
CA TRP A 142 13.65 -5.51 0.99
C TRP A 142 12.98 -4.15 1.17
N ARG A 143 12.38 -3.60 0.11
CA ARG A 143 11.62 -2.34 0.19
C ARG A 143 10.42 -2.44 1.12
N LEU A 144 9.65 -3.52 1.00
CA LEU A 144 8.51 -3.76 1.88
C LEU A 144 8.97 -3.92 3.34
N SER A 145 10.02 -4.69 3.59
CA SER A 145 10.59 -4.85 4.92
C SER A 145 11.10 -3.52 5.51
N LEU A 146 11.67 -2.61 4.70
CA LEU A 146 12.03 -1.27 5.18
C LEU A 146 10.82 -0.46 5.64
N VAL A 147 9.69 -0.51 4.93
CA VAL A 147 8.46 0.19 5.32
C VAL A 147 7.91 -0.36 6.65
N GLU A 148 7.96 -1.69 6.82
CA GLU A 148 7.57 -2.35 8.07
C GLU A 148 8.48 -1.97 9.23
N LEU A 149 9.80 -1.95 9.01
CA LEU A 149 10.78 -1.54 10.02
C LEU A 149 10.68 -0.06 10.36
N GLU A 150 10.38 0.82 9.41
CA GLU A 150 10.12 2.24 9.68
C GLU A 150 8.86 2.41 10.55
N THR A 151 7.80 1.65 10.24
CA THR A 151 6.58 1.63 11.05
C THR A 151 6.87 1.13 12.46
N GLN A 152 7.63 0.04 12.60
CA GLN A 152 8.06 -0.48 13.89
C GLN A 152 8.92 0.53 14.66
N SER A 153 9.86 1.20 14.00
CA SER A 153 10.69 2.26 14.59
C SER A 153 9.84 3.41 15.14
N ARG A 154 8.82 3.83 14.38
CA ARG A 154 7.86 4.86 14.80
C ARG A 154 7.04 4.41 16.02
N GLN A 155 6.56 3.16 16.03
CA GLN A 155 5.84 2.59 17.17
C GLN A 155 6.72 2.53 18.42
N LEU A 156 8.00 2.16 18.29
CA LEU A 156 8.96 2.14 19.39
C LEU A 156 9.25 3.55 19.92
N ARG A 157 9.32 4.56 19.06
CA ARG A 157 9.47 5.97 19.47
C ARG A 157 8.28 6.42 20.31
N VAL A 158 7.05 6.18 19.85
CA VAL A 158 5.83 6.51 20.60
C VAL A 158 5.78 5.74 21.92
N LYS A 159 6.17 4.46 21.93
CA LYS A 159 6.26 3.65 23.16
C LYS A 159 7.31 4.24 24.12
N SER A 160 8.45 4.71 23.62
CA SER A 160 9.48 5.37 24.43
C SER A 160 8.97 6.68 25.04
N GLU A 161 8.30 7.51 24.26
CA GLU A 161 7.71 8.77 24.73
C GLU A 161 6.65 8.51 25.81
N PHE A 162 5.80 7.51 25.62
CA PHE A 162 4.82 7.08 26.63
C PHE A 162 5.50 6.69 27.95
N TRP A 163 6.46 5.77 27.92
CA TRP A 163 7.12 5.32 29.15
C TRP A 163 7.99 6.40 29.80
N SER A 164 8.50 7.35 29.02
CA SER A 164 9.22 8.52 29.56
C SER A 164 8.28 9.44 30.36
N ARG A 165 7.01 9.55 29.95
CA ARG A 165 5.98 10.29 30.72
C ARG A 165 5.54 9.51 31.96
N VAL A 166 5.43 8.18 31.87
CA VAL A 166 5.07 7.32 33.01
C VAL A 166 6.19 7.24 34.05
N ALA A 167 7.45 7.42 33.64
CA ALA A 167 8.62 7.40 34.54
C ALA A 167 8.54 8.42 35.68
N GLU A 168 7.75 9.49 35.53
CA GLU A 168 7.50 10.47 36.60
C GLU A 168 6.72 9.86 37.78
N LEU A 169 5.88 8.85 37.53
CA LEU A 169 5.03 8.18 38.53
C LEU A 169 5.57 6.80 38.92
N GLU A 170 6.06 6.03 37.95
CA GLU A 170 6.50 4.63 38.13
C GLU A 170 7.93 4.43 37.57
N PRO A 171 8.97 4.88 38.29
CA PRO A 171 10.34 4.89 37.77
C PRO A 171 10.91 3.49 37.53
N GLU A 172 10.65 2.54 38.42
CA GLU A 172 11.20 1.17 38.32
C GLU A 172 10.61 0.41 37.12
N GLN A 173 9.29 0.47 36.94
CA GLN A 173 8.59 -0.17 35.81
C GLN A 173 9.00 0.49 34.48
N ALA A 174 9.06 1.82 34.45
CA ALA A 174 9.45 2.56 33.26
C ALA A 174 10.90 2.26 32.85
N ARG A 175 11.82 2.06 33.81
CA ARG A 175 13.21 1.71 33.52
C ARG A 175 13.33 0.37 32.80
N GLU A 176 12.58 -0.65 33.23
CA GLU A 176 12.59 -1.96 32.58
C GLU A 176 12.02 -1.87 31.14
N GLU A 177 10.89 -1.20 30.97
CA GLU A 177 10.25 -1.06 29.66
C GLU A 177 11.07 -0.19 28.69
N LEU A 178 11.67 0.90 29.15
CA LEU A 178 12.58 1.72 28.35
C LEU A 178 13.84 0.94 27.94
N ALA A 179 14.39 0.10 28.81
CA ALA A 179 15.52 -0.77 28.45
C ALA A 179 15.14 -1.80 27.36
N ARG A 180 13.94 -2.37 27.44
CA ARG A 180 13.41 -3.27 26.40
C ARG A 180 13.19 -2.53 25.07
N VAL A 181 12.62 -1.33 25.12
CA VAL A 181 12.42 -0.48 23.93
C VAL A 181 13.76 -0.13 23.29
N ALA A 182 14.77 0.26 24.08
CA ALA A 182 16.11 0.57 23.58
C ALA A 182 16.76 -0.63 22.86
N LYS A 183 16.66 -1.84 23.42
CA LYS A 183 17.15 -3.07 22.77
C LYS A 183 16.42 -3.36 21.46
N CYS A 184 15.10 -3.23 21.45
CA CYS A 184 14.30 -3.42 20.23
C CYS A 184 14.65 -2.37 19.17
N GLN A 185 14.82 -1.11 19.57
CA GLN A 185 15.16 -0.02 18.66
C GLN A 185 16.55 -0.20 18.05
N ALA A 186 17.55 -0.62 18.84
CA ALA A 186 18.88 -0.93 18.34
C ALA A 186 18.84 -2.04 17.28
N ARG A 187 18.15 -3.14 17.56
CA ARG A 187 17.99 -4.24 16.58
C ARG A 187 17.25 -3.79 15.31
N THR A 188 16.19 -3.00 15.44
CA THR A 188 15.47 -2.45 14.28
C THR A 188 16.38 -1.54 13.45
N GLN A 189 17.20 -0.71 14.09
CA GLN A 189 18.17 0.16 13.39
C GLN A 189 19.26 -0.64 12.66
N GLU A 190 19.77 -1.71 13.27
CA GLU A 190 20.73 -2.62 12.62
C GLU A 190 20.13 -3.26 11.35
N GLN A 191 18.89 -3.75 11.43
CA GLN A 191 18.19 -4.33 10.28
C GLN A 191 17.92 -3.31 9.18
N VAL A 192 17.54 -2.08 9.54
CA VAL A 192 17.38 -0.98 8.58
C VAL A 192 18.69 -0.67 7.89
N ALA A 193 19.80 -0.59 8.62
CA ALA A 193 21.12 -0.33 8.06
C ALA A 193 21.57 -1.46 7.10
N GLU A 194 21.32 -2.72 7.46
CA GLU A 194 21.62 -3.87 6.60
C GLU A 194 20.83 -3.81 5.28
N LEU A 195 19.51 -3.59 5.35
CA LEU A 195 18.66 -3.50 4.16
C LEU A 195 19.00 -2.26 3.30
N ALA A 196 19.32 -1.13 3.94
CA ALA A 196 19.76 0.08 3.24
C ALA A 196 21.05 -0.17 2.44
N GLY A 197 22.04 -0.87 3.02
CA GLY A 197 23.28 -1.21 2.31
C GLY A 197 23.06 -2.15 1.11
N LYS A 198 22.15 -3.13 1.25
CA LYS A 198 21.75 -4.01 0.13
C LYS A 198 21.09 -3.21 -0.99
N LEU A 199 20.15 -2.32 -0.65
CA LEU A 199 19.45 -1.48 -1.62
C LEU A 199 20.35 -0.42 -2.26
N GLU A 200 21.36 0.10 -1.56
CA GLU A 200 22.37 1.00 -2.13
C GLU A 200 23.20 0.28 -3.21
N THR A 201 23.61 -0.96 -2.93
CA THR A 201 24.33 -1.79 -3.90
C THR A 201 23.46 -2.09 -5.13
N ALA A 202 22.20 -2.48 -4.92
CA ALA A 202 21.24 -2.69 -6.00
C ALA A 202 21.00 -1.40 -6.82
N SER A 203 20.89 -0.25 -6.16
CA SER A 203 20.71 1.05 -6.80
C SER A 203 21.89 1.42 -7.70
N ALA A 204 23.13 1.11 -7.30
CA ALA A 204 24.31 1.34 -8.12
C ALA A 204 24.31 0.47 -9.40
N LEU A 205 23.87 -0.79 -9.30
CA LEU A 205 23.69 -1.68 -10.45
C LEU A 205 22.59 -1.17 -11.37
N ALA A 206 21.42 -0.82 -10.83
CA ALA A 206 20.31 -0.27 -11.60
C ALA A 206 20.71 1.03 -12.32
N LYS A 207 21.42 1.95 -11.64
CA LYS A 207 21.92 3.18 -12.26
C LYS A 207 22.89 2.91 -13.40
N SER A 208 23.70 1.86 -13.31
CA SER A 208 24.63 1.47 -14.37
C SER A 208 23.90 0.83 -15.56
N ALA A 209 22.84 0.06 -15.30
CA ALA A 209 22.03 -0.60 -16.32
C ALA A 209 21.08 0.36 -17.05
N TRP A 210 20.62 1.43 -16.40
CA TRP A 210 19.81 2.49 -17.02
C TRP A 210 20.30 3.89 -16.62
N PRO A 211 21.40 4.39 -17.21
CA PRO A 211 22.06 5.64 -16.79
C PRO A 211 21.18 6.88 -16.91
N ASN A 212 20.29 6.89 -17.90
CA ASN A 212 19.46 8.06 -18.22
C ASN A 212 18.09 8.05 -17.54
N TRP A 213 17.79 7.11 -16.64
CA TRP A 213 16.53 7.08 -15.89
C TRP A 213 16.21 8.42 -15.21
N GLN A 214 17.17 8.97 -14.44
CA GLN A 214 16.98 10.24 -13.73
C GLN A 214 16.86 11.44 -14.69
N ARG A 215 17.62 11.44 -15.79
CA ARG A 215 17.56 12.48 -16.82
C ARG A 215 16.22 12.44 -17.55
N GLY A 216 15.72 11.25 -17.87
CA GLY A 216 14.43 11.03 -18.49
C GLY A 216 13.29 11.53 -17.63
N MET A 217 13.29 11.19 -16.34
CA MET A 217 12.29 11.68 -15.39
C MET A 217 12.26 13.21 -15.31
N ALA A 218 13.43 13.84 -15.25
CA ALA A 218 13.54 15.31 -15.27
C ALA A 218 13.02 15.91 -16.60
N THR A 219 13.31 15.26 -17.73
CA THR A 219 12.86 15.71 -19.06
C THR A 219 11.33 15.61 -19.19
N LEU A 220 10.74 14.50 -18.72
CA LEU A 220 9.29 14.29 -18.70
C LEU A 220 8.58 15.35 -17.85
N LEU A 221 9.08 15.60 -16.64
CA LEU A 221 8.49 16.60 -15.74
C LEU A 221 8.66 18.04 -16.26
N ALA A 222 9.73 18.32 -17.02
CA ALA A 222 9.99 19.64 -17.56
C ALA A 222 9.29 19.92 -18.89
N SER A 223 9.15 18.92 -19.76
CA SER A 223 8.74 19.09 -21.17
C SER A 223 7.67 18.12 -21.66
N GLY A 224 7.24 17.16 -20.84
CA GLY A 224 6.27 16.12 -21.22
C GLY A 224 6.84 15.01 -22.12
N GLY A 225 8.10 15.11 -22.57
CA GLY A 225 8.71 14.16 -23.50
C GLY A 225 9.41 12.97 -22.84
N LEU A 226 9.48 11.85 -23.57
CA LEU A 226 10.15 10.60 -23.15
C LEU A 226 11.58 10.43 -23.68
N ALA A 227 12.06 11.32 -24.57
CA ALA A 227 13.39 11.18 -25.20
C ALA A 227 14.55 11.19 -24.20
N GLY A 228 14.37 11.81 -23.03
CA GLY A 228 15.43 11.88 -22.01
C GLY A 228 15.79 10.54 -21.36
N PHE A 229 14.97 9.49 -21.55
CA PHE A 229 15.21 8.15 -21.00
C PHE A 229 16.13 7.29 -21.87
N GLU A 230 16.29 7.62 -23.16
CA GLU A 230 17.15 6.87 -24.07
C GLU A 230 18.63 7.05 -23.71
N PRO A 231 19.47 6.00 -23.79
CA PRO A 231 19.13 4.63 -24.19
C PRO A 231 18.43 3.87 -23.06
N ILE A 232 17.39 3.11 -23.42
CA ILE A 232 16.62 2.28 -22.49
C ILE A 232 17.19 0.86 -22.42
N PRO A 233 16.88 0.09 -21.35
CA PRO A 233 17.20 -1.33 -21.30
C PRO A 233 16.48 -2.13 -22.40
N GLU A 234 17.20 -3.03 -23.08
CA GLU A 234 16.70 -3.81 -24.23
C GLU A 234 15.39 -4.56 -23.94
N VAL A 235 15.22 -5.06 -22.71
CA VAL A 235 14.00 -5.77 -22.27
C VAL A 235 12.73 -4.91 -22.31
N LEU A 236 12.88 -3.57 -22.36
CA LEU A 236 11.79 -2.61 -22.41
C LEU A 236 11.46 -2.13 -23.83
N GLU A 237 12.21 -2.54 -24.86
CA GLU A 237 12.02 -2.09 -26.25
C GLU A 237 10.58 -2.32 -26.76
N CYS A 238 10.01 -3.50 -26.49
CA CYS A 238 8.63 -3.83 -26.88
C CYS A 238 7.58 -2.93 -26.22
N LEU A 239 7.85 -2.37 -25.05
CA LEU A 239 6.98 -1.39 -24.39
C LEU A 239 7.23 0.01 -24.94
N TRP A 240 8.51 0.36 -25.14
CA TRP A 240 8.92 1.72 -25.46
C TRP A 240 8.52 2.15 -26.86
N GLN A 241 8.60 1.24 -27.83
CA GLN A 241 8.18 1.49 -29.22
C GLN A 241 6.73 2.02 -29.34
N PRO A 242 5.71 1.36 -28.77
CA PRO A 242 4.36 1.92 -28.77
C PRO A 242 4.23 3.13 -27.84
N LEU A 243 4.94 3.19 -26.71
CA LEU A 243 4.87 4.32 -25.78
C LEU A 243 5.30 5.66 -26.43
N CYS A 244 6.29 5.63 -27.33
CA CYS A 244 6.73 6.80 -28.08
C CYS A 244 5.81 7.19 -29.25
N ARG A 245 4.78 6.39 -29.56
CA ARG A 245 3.87 6.58 -30.70
C ARG A 245 2.40 6.72 -30.27
N LEU A 246 2.15 7.04 -29.00
CA LEU A 246 0.80 7.17 -28.44
C LEU A 246 -0.08 8.20 -29.16
N ASP A 247 0.51 9.27 -29.71
CA ASP A 247 -0.22 10.29 -30.48
C ASP A 247 -0.39 9.91 -31.97
N ASP A 248 0.52 9.08 -32.49
CA ASP A 248 0.63 8.77 -33.92
C ASP A 248 -0.10 7.49 -34.34
N ASP A 249 -0.22 6.52 -33.44
CA ASP A 249 -0.76 5.19 -33.73
C ASP A 249 -1.93 4.87 -32.79
N VAL A 250 -3.11 4.70 -33.37
CA VAL A 250 -4.35 4.38 -32.65
C VAL A 250 -4.23 3.08 -31.84
N GLY A 251 -3.41 2.12 -32.29
CA GLY A 251 -3.19 0.86 -31.59
C GLY A 251 -2.08 0.89 -30.53
N ALA A 252 -1.34 2.00 -30.40
CA ALA A 252 -0.21 2.07 -29.49
C ALA A 252 -0.64 1.96 -28.02
N ALA A 253 -1.74 2.60 -27.64
CA ALA A 253 -2.22 2.57 -26.25
C ALA A 253 -2.65 1.16 -25.83
N ASP A 254 -3.32 0.42 -26.72
CA ASP A 254 -3.71 -0.98 -26.47
C ASP A 254 -2.48 -1.90 -26.42
N ALA A 255 -1.44 -1.66 -27.23
CA ALA A 255 -0.19 -2.40 -27.16
C ALA A 255 0.55 -2.18 -25.83
N VAL A 256 0.55 -0.94 -25.32
CA VAL A 256 1.08 -0.61 -23.98
C VAL A 256 0.26 -1.32 -22.90
N GLN A 257 -1.08 -1.29 -23.00
CA GLN A 257 -1.99 -1.99 -22.09
C GLN A 257 -1.67 -3.48 -22.03
N ALA A 258 -1.57 -4.13 -23.19
CA ALA A 258 -1.30 -5.56 -23.27
C ALA A 258 0.05 -5.92 -22.64
N TRP A 259 1.10 -5.15 -22.94
CA TRP A 259 2.43 -5.38 -22.37
C TRP A 259 2.42 -5.29 -20.85
N LEU A 260 1.74 -4.29 -20.28
CA LEU A 260 1.60 -4.09 -18.84
C LEU A 260 0.76 -5.21 -18.20
N HIS A 261 -0.35 -5.58 -18.82
CA HIS A 261 -1.27 -6.60 -18.31
C HIS A 261 -0.61 -7.99 -18.25
N GLU A 262 0.13 -8.39 -19.30
CA GLU A 262 0.89 -9.66 -19.32
C GLU A 262 1.91 -9.79 -18.18
N ARG A 263 2.36 -8.66 -17.63
CA ARG A 263 3.34 -8.59 -16.53
C ARG A 263 2.70 -8.23 -15.18
N ASN A 264 1.36 -8.25 -15.11
CA ASN A 264 0.58 -7.89 -13.92
C ASN A 264 0.88 -6.46 -13.41
N LEU A 265 1.11 -5.52 -14.33
CA LEU A 265 1.39 -4.11 -14.05
C LEU A 265 0.19 -3.20 -14.31
N CYS A 266 -0.91 -3.73 -14.82
CA CYS A 266 -2.22 -3.08 -14.86
C CYS A 266 -3.31 -4.15 -14.77
N GLN A 267 -4.54 -3.73 -14.52
CA GLN A 267 -5.72 -4.59 -14.50
C GLN A 267 -6.21 -4.85 -15.92
N ALA A 268 -6.99 -5.93 -16.09
CA ALA A 268 -7.59 -6.27 -17.38
C ALA A 268 -8.49 -5.16 -17.94
N GLN A 269 -9.17 -4.42 -17.06
CA GLN A 269 -10.08 -3.33 -17.42
C GLN A 269 -9.42 -1.94 -17.37
N ASP A 270 -8.13 -1.86 -17.05
CA ASP A 270 -7.41 -0.60 -17.17
C ASP A 270 -7.27 -0.26 -18.67
N HIS A 271 -7.67 0.96 -19.02
CA HIS A 271 -7.69 1.42 -20.40
C HIS A 271 -6.86 2.70 -20.53
N PHE A 272 -5.81 2.60 -21.34
CA PHE A 272 -4.92 3.72 -21.64
C PHE A 272 -5.35 4.42 -22.92
N TYR A 273 -5.16 5.73 -22.96
CA TYR A 273 -5.36 6.53 -24.16
C TYR A 273 -4.46 7.75 -24.16
N TRP A 274 -4.38 8.44 -25.29
CA TRP A 274 -3.65 9.69 -25.43
C TRP A 274 -4.58 10.80 -25.89
N GLN A 275 -4.67 11.87 -25.10
CA GLN A 275 -5.38 13.08 -25.47
C GLN A 275 -4.62 14.28 -24.89
N SER A 276 -3.90 15.01 -25.74
CA SER A 276 -3.14 16.20 -25.35
C SER A 276 -4.03 17.37 -24.92
#